data_AF-A0A7Y8UZS3-F1
#
_entry.id   AF-A0A7Y8UZS3-F1
#
_cell.length_a   1.000
_cell.length_b   1.000
_cell.length_c   1.000
_cell.angle_alpha   90.00
_cell.angle_beta   90.00
_cell.angle_gamma   90.00
#
_symmetry.space_group_name_H-M   'P 1'
#
loop_
_entity.id
_entity.type
_entity.pdbx_description
1 polymer ?
#
loop_
_entity_poly.entity_id
_entity_poly.type
_entity_poly.pdbx_seq_one_letter_code
_entity_poly.pdbx_strand_id
1 'polypeptide(L)'
;MNRIDYQKKIITALSWLKVQVDYHNSLSLTDINHGAEDFYCGLLNLIYGYSLKNINITDLNAAAIDLGDEQNKIAIQVTSTAALSKTKYTVEKFIEKELYKKFDKLLIINIVKKSKHEVPTIGGPEFYLDTKRDILDVEDLIKKINNNPDLKRLKVIAVLSGCGTFVCPFSKLAQRSSHL
;
A
#
# COMPACT_ATOMS: atom_id res chain seq x y z
N MET A 1 27.01 -0.22 3.18
CA MET A 1 26.06 -0.12 2.06
C MET A 1 25.88 1.34 1.70
N ASN A 2 25.98 1.65 0.41
CA ASN A 2 25.69 2.97 -0.15
C ASN A 2 24.21 3.07 -0.58
N ARG A 3 23.76 4.25 -1.06
CA ARG A 3 22.39 4.47 -1.55
C ARG A 3 21.95 3.44 -2.58
N ILE A 4 22.83 3.16 -3.55
CA ILE A 4 22.54 2.24 -4.66
C ILE A 4 22.27 0.83 -4.13
N ASP A 5 23.02 0.38 -3.12
CA ASP A 5 22.80 -0.92 -2.50
C ASP A 5 21.41 -1.04 -1.84
N TYR A 6 20.97 0.01 -1.13
CA TYR A 6 19.64 0.03 -0.52
C TYR A 6 18.53 0.02 -1.57
N GLN A 7 18.67 0.86 -2.61
CA GLN A 7 17.71 0.92 -3.70
C GLN A 7 17.60 -0.44 -4.41
N LYS A 8 18.73 -1.09 -4.72
CA LYS A 8 18.74 -2.44 -5.31
C LYS A 8 17.98 -3.46 -4.46
N LYS A 9 18.24 -3.50 -3.15
CA LYS A 9 17.53 -4.43 -2.24
C LYS A 9 16.01 -4.20 -2.24
N ILE A 10 15.59 -2.93 -2.19
CA ILE A 10 14.17 -2.58 -2.18
C ILE A 10 13.51 -2.97 -3.50
N ILE A 11 14.14 -2.64 -4.63
CA ILE A 11 13.65 -2.99 -5.97
C ILE A 11 13.52 -4.51 -6.10
N THR A 12 14.53 -5.28 -5.67
CA THR A 12 14.48 -6.74 -5.70
C THR A 12 13.31 -7.29 -4.90
N ALA A 13 13.11 -6.82 -3.66
CA ALA A 13 12.04 -7.30 -2.80
C ALA A 13 10.64 -6.97 -3.34
N LEU A 14 10.43 -5.73 -3.80
CA LEU A 14 9.15 -5.31 -4.38
C LEU A 14 8.85 -6.03 -5.69
N SER A 15 9.88 -6.28 -6.52
CA SER A 15 9.73 -7.06 -7.75
C SER A 15 9.35 -8.51 -7.46
N TRP A 16 9.98 -9.13 -6.46
CA TRP A 16 9.64 -10.48 -6.03
C TRP A 16 8.21 -10.57 -5.50
N LEU A 17 7.80 -9.63 -4.62
CA LEU A 17 6.43 -9.57 -4.08
C LEU A 17 5.39 -9.47 -5.19
N LYS A 18 5.60 -8.56 -6.14
CA LYS A 18 4.71 -8.40 -7.29
C LYS A 18 4.50 -9.72 -8.03
N VAL A 19 5.60 -10.42 -8.34
CA VAL A 19 5.55 -11.73 -9.04
C VAL A 19 4.83 -12.80 -8.20
N GLN A 20 5.07 -12.85 -6.89
CA GLN A 20 4.38 -13.80 -6.02
C GLN A 20 2.87 -13.55 -6.00
N VAL A 21 2.46 -12.29 -5.84
CA VAL A 21 1.04 -11.90 -5.84
C VAL A 21 0.39 -12.18 -7.20
N ASP A 22 1.08 -11.91 -8.31
CA ASP A 22 0.61 -12.27 -9.66
C ASP A 22 0.32 -13.78 -9.77
N TYR A 23 1.24 -14.65 -9.30
CA TYR A 23 1.01 -16.11 -9.32
C TYR A 23 -0.11 -16.55 -8.38
N HIS A 24 -0.17 -16.03 -7.15
CA HIS A 24 -1.22 -16.41 -6.20
C HIS A 24 -2.61 -16.01 -6.69
N ASN A 25 -2.74 -14.81 -7.27
CA ASN A 25 -3.97 -14.38 -7.92
C ASN A 25 -4.38 -15.32 -9.05
N SER A 26 -3.44 -15.75 -9.90
CA SER A 26 -3.73 -16.69 -11.00
C SER A 26 -4.23 -18.05 -10.51
N LEU A 27 -3.88 -18.42 -9.28
CA LEU A 27 -4.31 -19.63 -8.60
C LEU A 27 -5.52 -19.41 -7.67
N SER A 28 -6.11 -18.22 -7.66
CA SER A 28 -7.21 -17.83 -6.75
C SER A 28 -6.88 -18.00 -5.25
N LEU A 29 -5.59 -17.90 -4.87
CA LEU A 29 -5.12 -18.00 -3.49
C LEU A 29 -5.14 -16.62 -2.82
N THR A 30 -6.13 -16.36 -1.97
CA THR A 30 -6.35 -15.03 -1.37
C THR A 30 -5.56 -14.75 -0.09
N ASP A 31 -4.95 -15.76 0.53
CA ASP A 31 -4.23 -15.62 1.81
C ASP A 31 -3.01 -14.68 1.73
N ILE A 32 -2.42 -14.52 0.53
CA ILE A 32 -1.31 -13.59 0.31
C ILE A 32 -1.72 -12.13 0.51
N ASN A 33 -3.00 -11.80 0.36
CA ASN A 33 -3.48 -10.42 0.41
C ASN A 33 -3.35 -9.83 1.83
N HIS A 34 -3.65 -10.59 2.89
CA HIS A 34 -3.48 -10.14 4.27
C HIS A 34 -1.99 -9.89 4.61
N GLY A 35 -1.10 -10.80 4.21
CA GLY A 35 0.34 -10.61 4.40
C GLY A 35 0.90 -9.42 3.60
N ALA A 36 0.32 -9.14 2.42
CA ALA A 36 0.64 -7.97 1.64
C ALA A 36 0.17 -6.68 2.33
N GLU A 37 -1.03 -6.63 2.89
CA GLU A 37 -1.55 -5.46 3.63
C GLU A 37 -0.62 -5.03 4.76
N ASP A 38 -0.21 -5.97 5.62
CA ASP A 38 0.76 -5.72 6.72
C ASP A 38 2.08 -5.15 6.21
N PHE A 39 2.62 -5.75 5.15
CA PHE A 39 3.85 -5.30 4.52
C PHE A 39 3.71 -3.88 3.96
N TYR A 40 2.64 -3.62 3.20
CA TYR A 40 2.39 -2.32 2.61
C TYR A 40 2.10 -1.25 3.66
N CYS A 41 1.46 -1.60 4.78
CA CYS A 41 1.27 -0.69 5.91
C CYS A 41 2.60 -0.17 6.45
N GLY A 42 3.53 -1.08 6.81
CA GLY A 42 4.86 -0.72 7.27
C GLY A 42 5.67 0.05 6.21
N LEU A 43 5.62 -0.40 4.95
CA LEU A 43 6.33 0.23 3.86
C LEU A 43 5.83 1.66 3.59
N LEU A 44 4.52 1.88 3.51
CA LEU A 44 3.93 3.19 3.20
C LEU A 44 4.16 4.19 4.35
N ASN A 45 4.11 3.74 5.60
CA ASN A 45 4.52 4.54 6.75
C ASN A 45 5.97 5.03 6.60
N LEU A 46 6.89 4.16 6.15
CA LEU A 46 8.26 4.55 5.91
C LEU A 46 8.42 5.48 4.70
N ILE A 47 7.69 5.26 3.60
CA ILE A 47 7.83 6.08 2.38
C ILE A 47 7.30 7.50 2.63
N TYR A 48 6.11 7.61 3.21
CA TYR A 48 5.38 8.87 3.29
C TYR A 48 5.44 9.53 4.67
N GLY A 49 5.90 8.82 5.71
CA GLY A 49 5.86 9.32 7.08
C GLY A 49 4.46 9.26 7.70
N TYR A 50 3.59 8.39 7.20
CA TYR A 50 2.26 8.17 7.76
C TYR A 50 2.31 7.32 9.04
N SER A 51 1.16 7.24 9.70
CA SER A 51 0.85 6.40 10.86
C SER A 51 -0.33 5.45 10.55
N LEU A 52 -0.29 4.81 9.39
CA LEU A 52 -1.28 3.84 8.93
C LEU A 52 -1.37 2.64 9.88
N LYS A 53 -2.59 2.15 10.04
CA LYS A 53 -2.93 0.90 10.73
C LYS A 53 -3.94 0.13 9.89
N ASN A 54 -3.97 -1.19 10.02
CA ASN A 54 -5.00 -2.01 9.39
C ASN A 54 -6.36 -1.69 10.03
N ILE A 55 -7.32 -1.29 9.20
CA ILE A 55 -8.68 -0.98 9.66
C ILE A 55 -9.51 -2.27 9.75
N ASN A 56 -9.26 -3.26 8.88
CA ASN A 56 -9.95 -4.56 8.91
C ASN A 56 -9.83 -5.29 10.27
N ILE A 57 -8.78 -5.02 11.06
CA ILE A 57 -8.58 -5.59 12.41
C ILE A 57 -9.44 -4.86 13.47
N THR A 58 -9.83 -3.62 13.21
CA THR A 58 -10.47 -2.73 14.20
C THR A 58 -11.93 -2.41 13.88
N ASP A 59 -12.33 -2.44 12.61
CA ASP A 59 -13.70 -2.15 12.16
C ASP A 59 -14.06 -2.97 10.91
N LEU A 60 -14.73 -4.11 11.12
CA LEU A 60 -15.22 -5.02 10.07
C LEU A 60 -16.18 -4.32 9.07
N ASN A 61 -16.76 -3.17 9.46
CA ASN A 61 -17.64 -2.42 8.57
C ASN A 61 -16.88 -1.57 7.55
N ALA A 62 -15.55 -1.47 7.61
CA ALA A 62 -14.74 -0.63 6.71
C ALA A 62 -14.28 -1.35 5.42
N ALA A 63 -14.98 -2.39 4.96
CA ALA A 63 -14.63 -3.26 3.81
C ALA A 63 -14.26 -2.59 2.45
N ALA A 64 -14.26 -1.26 2.37
CA ALA A 64 -13.82 -0.49 1.22
C ALA A 64 -12.33 -0.10 1.26
N ILE A 65 -11.69 -0.16 2.44
CA ILE A 65 -10.31 0.30 2.67
C ILE A 65 -9.60 -0.65 3.63
N ASP A 66 -8.30 -0.90 3.42
CA ASP A 66 -7.53 -1.83 4.25
C ASP A 66 -6.76 -1.10 5.35
N LEU A 67 -6.23 0.08 5.04
CA LEU A 67 -5.37 0.87 5.91
C LEU A 67 -5.91 2.28 6.16
N GLY A 68 -5.70 2.79 7.38
CA GLY A 68 -6.14 4.11 7.79
C GLY A 68 -5.14 4.83 8.68
N ASP A 69 -4.99 6.12 8.43
CA ASP A 69 -4.30 7.07 9.28
C ASP A 69 -5.27 8.21 9.58
N GLU A 70 -5.86 8.19 10.78
CA GLU A 70 -6.85 9.18 11.19
C GLU A 70 -6.24 10.56 11.46
N GLN A 71 -4.97 10.61 11.86
CA GLN A 71 -4.29 11.88 12.15
C GLN A 71 -4.04 12.65 10.85
N ASN A 72 -3.51 11.96 9.84
CA ASN A 72 -3.31 12.53 8.51
C ASN A 72 -4.58 12.48 7.64
N LYS A 73 -5.66 11.86 8.11
CA LYS A 73 -6.92 11.65 7.41
C LYS A 73 -6.75 10.97 6.05
N ILE A 74 -5.94 9.91 6.01
CA ILE A 74 -5.66 9.13 4.80
C ILE A 74 -6.22 7.72 4.95
N ALA A 75 -6.93 7.27 3.93
CA ALA A 75 -7.34 5.89 3.76
C ALA A 75 -6.64 5.28 2.54
N ILE A 76 -6.31 3.99 2.62
CA ILE A 76 -5.65 3.26 1.54
C ILE A 76 -6.31 1.91 1.34
N GLN A 77 -6.65 1.60 0.09
CA GLN A 77 -6.93 0.25 -0.36
C GLN A 77 -5.65 -0.32 -1.02
N VAL A 78 -5.20 -1.47 -0.57
CA VAL A 78 -4.21 -2.30 -1.24
C VAL A 78 -4.96 -3.33 -2.07
N THR A 79 -4.57 -3.52 -3.33
CA THR A 79 -5.25 -4.44 -4.23
C THR A 79 -4.27 -5.13 -5.16
N SER A 80 -4.52 -6.41 -5.40
CA SER A 80 -3.76 -7.23 -6.34
C SER A 80 -4.35 -7.20 -7.76
N THR A 81 -5.42 -6.44 -7.99
CA THR A 81 -6.03 -6.23 -9.32
C THR A 81 -5.90 -4.77 -9.78
N ALA A 82 -5.59 -4.60 -11.07
CA ALA A 82 -5.52 -3.30 -11.74
C ALA A 82 -6.83 -2.92 -12.46
N ALA A 83 -7.91 -3.68 -12.26
CA ALA A 83 -9.19 -3.43 -12.91
C ALA A 83 -9.86 -2.17 -12.34
N LEU A 84 -10.21 -1.23 -13.22
CA LEU A 84 -10.86 0.02 -12.83
C LEU A 84 -12.21 -0.20 -12.12
N SER A 85 -12.89 -1.31 -12.42
CA SER A 85 -14.12 -1.72 -11.73
C SER A 85 -13.91 -1.90 -10.22
N LYS A 86 -12.74 -2.40 -9.79
CA LYS A 86 -12.42 -2.53 -8.37
C LYS A 86 -12.25 -1.15 -7.73
N THR A 87 -11.57 -0.22 -8.40
CA THR A 87 -11.46 1.16 -7.92
C THR A 87 -12.83 1.84 -7.83
N LYS A 88 -13.69 1.68 -8.84
CA LYS A 88 -15.07 2.22 -8.83
C LYS A 88 -15.85 1.71 -7.63
N TYR A 89 -15.86 0.39 -7.43
CA TYR A 89 -16.51 -0.24 -6.29
C TYR A 89 -15.97 0.30 -4.95
N THR A 90 -14.66 0.43 -4.81
CA THR A 90 -14.03 0.96 -3.60
C THR A 90 -14.46 2.42 -3.34
N VAL A 91 -14.46 3.29 -4.37
CA VAL A 91 -14.89 4.68 -4.23
C VAL A 91 -16.38 4.77 -3.90
N GLU A 92 -17.23 3.98 -4.55
CA GLU A 92 -18.66 3.90 -4.26
C GLU A 92 -18.91 3.51 -2.80
N LYS A 93 -18.22 2.48 -2.30
CA LYS A 93 -18.34 2.05 -0.90
C LYS A 93 -17.76 3.05 0.09
N PHE A 94 -16.73 3.80 -0.29
CA PHE A 94 -16.17 4.87 0.51
C PHE A 94 -17.16 6.04 0.70
N ILE A 95 -17.93 6.36 -0.35
CA ILE A 95 -19.01 7.36 -0.32
C ILE A 95 -20.22 6.84 0.45
N GLU A 96 -20.70 5.63 0.13
CA GLU A 96 -21.87 4.99 0.77
C GLU A 96 -21.73 4.92 2.29
N LYS A 97 -20.52 4.66 2.79
CA LYS A 97 -20.21 4.56 4.21
C LYS A 97 -19.77 5.88 4.84
N GLU A 98 -19.84 6.98 4.09
CA GLU A 98 -19.44 8.31 4.53
C GLU A 98 -18.01 8.42 5.07
N LEU A 99 -17.11 7.54 4.62
CA LEU A 99 -15.72 7.50 5.10
C LEU A 99 -14.95 8.78 4.75
N TYR A 100 -15.41 9.50 3.72
CA TYR A 100 -14.91 10.82 3.34
C TYR A 100 -15.08 11.89 4.44
N LYS A 101 -15.98 11.68 5.42
CA LYS A 101 -16.10 12.59 6.58
C LYS A 101 -14.93 12.45 7.56
N LYS A 102 -14.25 11.29 7.54
CA LYS A 102 -13.13 10.95 8.42
C LYS A 102 -11.78 11.06 7.70
N PHE A 103 -11.75 10.69 6.43
CA PHE A 103 -10.54 10.67 5.61
C PHE A 103 -10.69 11.60 4.41
N ASP A 104 -9.81 12.59 4.32
CA ASP A 104 -9.79 13.59 3.24
C ASP A 104 -9.21 13.00 1.94
N LYS A 105 -8.50 11.87 2.03
CA LYS A 105 -7.85 11.22 0.89
C LYS A 105 -8.03 9.71 0.89
N LEU A 106 -8.30 9.17 -0.30
CA LEU A 106 -8.28 7.74 -0.61
C LEU A 106 -7.18 7.45 -1.63
N LEU A 107 -6.28 6.52 -1.31
CA LEU A 107 -5.27 6.00 -2.24
C LEU A 107 -5.59 4.55 -2.60
N ILE A 108 -5.37 4.18 -3.87
CA ILE A 108 -5.40 2.80 -4.32
C ILE A 108 -3.97 2.36 -4.66
N ILE A 109 -3.47 1.34 -3.97
CA ILE A 109 -2.15 0.76 -4.20
C ILE A 109 -2.33 -0.57 -4.93
N ASN A 110 -2.05 -0.56 -6.23
CA ASN A 110 -2.01 -1.77 -7.04
C ASN A 110 -0.67 -2.47 -6.84
N ILE A 111 -0.68 -3.68 -6.30
CA ILE A 111 0.52 -4.53 -6.19
C ILE A 111 1.03 -4.90 -7.59
N VAL A 112 0.09 -5.09 -8.51
CA VAL A 112 0.34 -5.38 -9.92
C VAL A 112 0.39 -4.08 -10.73
N LYS A 113 0.91 -4.14 -11.96
CA LYS A 113 1.02 -2.94 -12.80
C LYS A 113 -0.36 -2.36 -13.08
N LYS A 114 -0.57 -1.06 -12.83
CA LYS A 114 -1.85 -0.41 -13.13
C LYS A 114 -2.09 -0.33 -14.64
N SER A 115 -3.35 -0.43 -15.05
CA SER A 115 -3.74 -0.21 -16.45
C SER A 115 -3.75 1.29 -16.76
N LYS A 116 -3.61 1.67 -18.04
CA LYS A 116 -3.84 3.06 -18.43
C LYS A 116 -5.33 3.36 -18.27
N HIS A 117 -5.66 4.32 -17.40
CA HIS A 117 -7.02 4.74 -17.18
C HIS A 117 -7.33 5.95 -18.06
N GLU A 118 -8.30 5.81 -18.96
CA GLU A 118 -8.80 6.92 -19.78
C GLU A 118 -9.71 7.86 -18.98
N VAL A 119 -10.41 7.31 -17.98
CA VAL A 119 -11.26 8.06 -17.06
C VAL A 119 -10.38 8.84 -16.09
N PRO A 120 -10.45 10.18 -16.04
CA PRO A 120 -9.57 11.00 -15.19
C PRO A 120 -9.96 10.98 -13.71
N THR A 121 -11.25 10.83 -13.40
CA THR A 121 -11.77 10.87 -12.03
C THR A 121 -12.89 9.85 -11.82
N ILE A 122 -13.00 9.32 -10.60
CA ILE A 122 -14.05 8.39 -10.18
C ILE A 122 -14.69 8.92 -8.90
N GLY A 123 -16.03 8.93 -8.84
CA GLY A 123 -16.76 9.39 -7.66
C GLY A 123 -17.86 10.39 -8.03
N GLY A 124 -18.24 11.21 -7.06
CA GLY A 124 -19.35 12.16 -7.13
C GLY A 124 -19.06 13.48 -6.41
N PRO A 125 -20.10 14.29 -6.14
CA PRO A 125 -19.97 15.60 -5.49
C PRO A 125 -19.36 15.54 -4.09
N GLU A 126 -19.61 14.47 -3.33
CA GLU A 126 -19.15 14.30 -1.97
C GLU A 126 -17.66 13.98 -1.90
N PHE A 127 -17.20 13.15 -2.84
CA PHE A 127 -15.81 12.70 -2.93
C PHE A 127 -15.49 12.25 -4.35
N TYR A 128 -14.29 12.58 -4.81
CA TYR A 128 -13.75 12.05 -6.06
C TYR A 128 -12.30 11.63 -5.90
N LEU A 129 -11.92 10.61 -6.66
CA LEU A 129 -10.58 10.07 -6.75
C LEU A 129 -9.98 10.44 -8.12
N ASP A 130 -8.77 10.99 -8.14
CA ASP A 130 -8.03 11.25 -9.38
C ASP A 130 -7.25 9.99 -9.79
N THR A 131 -7.55 9.44 -10.96
CA THR A 131 -7.01 8.14 -11.37
C THR A 131 -5.51 8.17 -11.69
N LYS A 132 -4.93 9.34 -11.94
CA LYS A 132 -3.49 9.49 -12.20
C LYS A 132 -2.71 9.73 -10.91
N ARG A 133 -3.27 10.53 -10.00
CA ARG A 133 -2.62 10.96 -8.76
C ARG A 133 -2.80 9.96 -7.63
N ASP A 134 -3.99 9.37 -7.51
CA ASP A 134 -4.41 8.64 -6.32
C ASP A 134 -4.41 7.11 -6.51
N ILE A 135 -4.26 6.63 -7.76
CA ILE A 135 -3.97 5.22 -8.07
C ILE A 135 -2.47 5.08 -8.33
N LEU A 136 -1.78 4.37 -7.45
CA LEU A 136 -0.36 4.12 -7.52
C LEU A 136 -0.12 2.62 -7.72
N ASP A 137 1.00 2.29 -8.34
CA ASP A 137 1.50 0.92 -8.35
C ASP A 137 2.92 0.81 -7.78
N VAL A 138 3.47 -0.40 -7.78
CA VAL A 138 4.82 -0.68 -7.30
C VAL A 138 5.89 0.17 -8.03
N GLU A 139 5.69 0.50 -9.31
CA GLU A 139 6.64 1.32 -10.06
C GLU A 139 6.64 2.77 -9.54
N ASP A 140 5.47 3.32 -9.24
CA ASP A 140 5.32 4.63 -8.62
C ASP A 140 5.99 4.68 -7.23
N LEU A 141 5.82 3.63 -6.42
CA LEU A 141 6.47 3.52 -5.12
C LEU A 141 8.00 3.44 -5.26
N ILE A 142 8.52 2.64 -6.19
CA ILE A 142 9.97 2.55 -6.46
C ILE A 142 10.53 3.92 -6.85
N LYS A 143 9.86 4.66 -7.74
CA LYS A 143 10.28 6.02 -8.11
C LYS A 143 10.32 6.96 -6.91
N LYS A 144 9.30 6.90 -6.05
CA LYS A 144 9.22 7.69 -4.80
C LYS A 144 10.38 7.36 -3.87
N ILE A 145 10.69 6.08 -3.67
CA ILE A 145 11.80 5.60 -2.84
C ILE A 145 13.13 6.05 -3.42
N ASN A 146 13.36 5.88 -4.72
CA ASN A 146 14.62 6.21 -5.36
C ASN A 146 14.95 7.70 -5.27
N ASN A 147 13.92 8.56 -5.33
CA ASN A 147 14.05 10.00 -5.20
C ASN A 147 14.13 10.48 -3.75
N ASN A 148 14.08 9.57 -2.75
CA ASN A 148 14.13 9.96 -1.35
C ASN A 148 15.55 10.39 -0.94
N PRO A 149 15.74 11.64 -0.46
CA PRO A 149 17.04 12.13 -0.04
C PRO A 149 17.54 11.47 1.25
N ASP A 150 16.66 10.93 2.09
CA ASP A 150 16.97 10.40 3.41
C ASP A 150 17.56 8.98 3.35
N LEU A 151 18.89 8.89 3.54
CA LEU A 151 19.60 7.63 3.54
C LEU A 151 19.27 6.73 4.75
N LYS A 152 18.90 7.30 5.91
CA LYS A 152 18.51 6.52 7.09
C LYS A 152 17.19 5.81 6.82
N ARG A 153 16.21 6.51 6.26
CA ARG A 153 14.92 5.94 5.84
C ARG A 153 15.11 4.85 4.77
N LEU A 154 15.98 5.06 3.78
CA LEU A 154 16.32 4.04 2.78
C LEU A 154 16.92 2.77 3.40
N LYS A 155 17.80 2.91 4.41
CA LYS A 155 18.34 1.77 5.14
C LYS A 155 17.24 0.97 5.83
N VAL A 156 16.32 1.63 6.53
CA VAL A 156 15.21 0.97 7.24
C VAL A 156 14.30 0.23 6.26
N ILE A 157 13.92 0.88 5.14
CA ILE A 157 13.10 0.23 4.10
C ILE A 157 13.81 -1.01 3.56
N ALA A 158 15.10 -0.92 3.25
CA ALA A 158 15.86 -2.06 2.72
C ALA A 158 15.99 -3.23 3.71
N VAL A 159 16.03 -2.96 5.02
CA VAL A 159 16.01 -4.01 6.05
C VAL A 159 14.64 -4.66 6.12
N LEU A 160 13.56 -3.86 6.13
CA LEU A 160 12.18 -4.36 6.09
C LEU A 160 11.95 -5.26 4.88
N SER A 161 12.40 -4.81 3.71
CA SER A 161 12.33 -5.55 2.44
C SER A 161 13.17 -6.83 2.39
N GLY A 162 14.24 -6.93 3.21
CA GLY A 162 15.19 -8.05 3.18
C GLY A 162 14.88 -9.17 4.19
N CYS A 163 14.01 -8.95 5.17
CA CYS A 163 13.44 -10.02 5.97
C CYS A 163 12.44 -10.76 5.09
N GLY A 164 12.78 -11.95 4.62
CA GLY A 164 11.93 -12.83 3.80
C GLY A 164 10.66 -13.35 4.51
N THR A 165 10.04 -12.53 5.34
CA THR A 165 8.90 -12.83 6.19
C THR A 165 7.67 -12.12 5.67
N PHE A 166 7.15 -12.57 4.52
CA PHE A 166 5.76 -12.31 4.15
C PHE A 166 4.78 -13.18 4.97
N VAL A 167 5.31 -14.00 5.88
CA VAL A 167 4.57 -14.91 6.78
C VAL A 167 4.65 -14.48 8.25
N CYS A 168 5.33 -13.37 8.59
CA CYS A 168 5.46 -12.93 9.97
C CYS A 168 4.84 -11.53 10.15
N PRO A 169 3.77 -11.40 10.96
CA PRO A 169 3.12 -10.12 11.23
C PRO A 169 4.12 -9.07 11.70
N PHE A 170 3.97 -7.84 11.21
CA PHE A 170 4.84 -6.69 11.52
C PHE A 170 5.01 -6.47 13.04
N SER A 171 4.03 -6.89 13.85
CA SER A 171 4.08 -6.89 15.32
C SER A 171 5.30 -7.60 15.92
N LYS A 172 5.86 -8.61 15.23
CA LYS A 172 7.08 -9.32 15.67
C LYS A 172 8.40 -8.63 15.27
N LEU A 173 8.38 -7.74 14.29
CA LEU A 173 9.57 -7.00 13.84
C LEU A 173 9.85 -5.78 14.72
N ALA A 174 8.81 -5.08 15.17
CA ALA A 174 8.94 -3.91 16.06
C ALA A 174 9.61 -4.24 17.41
N GLN A 175 9.44 -5.47 17.92
CA GLN A 175 10.09 -5.94 19.15
C GLN A 175 11.59 -6.26 18.99
N ARG A 176 12.08 -6.41 17.75
CA ARG A 176 13.51 -6.70 17.50
C ARG A 176 14.37 -5.46 17.31
N SER A 177 13.77 -4.32 16.92
CA SER A 177 14.48 -3.06 16.74
C SER A 177 14.69 -2.25 18.02
N SER A 178 14.02 -2.59 19.12
CA SER A 178 14.24 -1.97 20.45
C SER A 178 15.48 -2.51 21.19
N HIS A 179 16.24 -3.41 20.55
CA HIS A 179 17.45 -4.02 21.09
C HIS A 179 18.69 -3.84 20.20
N LEU A 180 18.67 -2.88 19.26
CA LEU A 180 19.81 -2.52 18.41
C LEU A 180 20.12 -1.02 18.48
#